data_AF-A0A4Q3VU92-F1
#
_entry.id   AF-A0A4Q3VU92-F1
#
_cell.length_a   1.000
_cell.length_b   1.000
_cell.length_c   1.000
_cell.angle_alpha   90.00
_cell.angle_beta   90.00
_cell.angle_gamma   90.00
#
_symmetry.space_group_name_H-M   'P 1'
#
loop_
_entity.id
_entity.type
_entity.pdbx_description
1 polymer ?
#
loop_
_entity_poly.entity_id
_entity_poly.type
_entity_poly.pdbx_seq_one_letter_code
_entity_poly.pdbx_strand_id
1 'polypeptide(L)'
;MTKSFLLIGTAALALVLAGCGDAAKTEGGTTGTSGTASTEGGAKIEGSLAIDGSSTVQPISEAMAEEFGKENSGAKVTVAASGTGGGFKKLAAGEIDIAGASRPIETEEAEACKAKGIEFVEVPIAFDGLSVVLNPKNTWAEEMTVDDLKKIWSPDSKVKSWSDVKPGWPNKPIKLYGAGTESGTFDYFTKAIVGKEKSSRADYQASED
;
A
#
# COMPACT_ATOMS: atom_id res chain seq x y z
N MET A 1 12.31 53.71 41.40
CA MET A 1 13.37 53.29 42.35
C MET A 1 14.38 52.46 41.59
N THR A 2 15.64 52.94 41.60
CA THR A 2 16.92 52.23 41.34
C THR A 2 17.03 51.38 40.06
N LYS A 3 17.65 51.91 38.99
CA LYS A 3 19.11 51.84 38.66
C LYS A 3 19.50 50.43 38.16
N SER A 4 20.36 50.18 37.18
CA SER A 4 21.08 50.94 36.15
C SER A 4 22.12 49.93 35.60
N PHE A 5 22.43 50.00 34.30
CA PHE A 5 23.72 49.65 33.65
C PHE A 5 24.19 48.17 33.69
N LEU A 6 24.33 47.52 32.53
CA LEU A 6 25.47 47.56 31.59
C LEU A 6 26.75 46.93 32.18
N LEU A 7 27.16 45.77 31.65
CA LEU A 7 28.57 45.42 31.55
C LEU A 7 28.84 44.42 30.43
N ILE A 8 29.72 44.87 29.55
CA ILE A 8 30.37 44.21 28.42
C ILE A 8 31.40 43.20 28.98
N GLY A 9 31.50 42.03 28.36
CA GLY A 9 32.53 41.04 28.66
C GLY A 9 32.90 40.22 27.43
N THR A 10 33.85 40.74 26.65
CA THR A 10 34.57 40.04 25.58
C THR A 10 35.47 38.94 26.12
N ALA A 11 35.49 37.76 25.49
CA ALA A 11 36.67 36.89 25.46
C ALA A 11 36.69 36.10 24.15
N ALA A 12 37.71 36.37 23.35
CA ALA A 12 38.10 35.65 22.15
C ALA A 12 39.12 34.54 22.47
N LEU A 13 39.56 33.82 21.42
CA LEU A 13 40.71 32.89 21.31
C LEU A 13 40.47 31.46 21.84
N ALA A 14 40.93 30.38 21.19
CA ALA A 14 41.74 30.19 19.99
C ALA A 14 41.58 28.75 19.47
N LEU A 15 41.75 28.56 18.16
CA LEU A 15 42.13 27.28 17.53
C LEU A 15 43.50 26.83 18.05
N VAL A 16 43.71 25.52 18.23
CA VAL A 16 45.02 24.90 17.98
C VAL A 16 44.83 23.52 17.32
N LEU A 17 45.48 23.38 16.16
CA LEU A 17 45.70 22.19 15.36
C LEU A 17 46.76 21.26 15.97
N ALA A 18 46.59 19.97 15.68
CA ALA A 18 47.59 18.94 15.34
C ALA A 18 48.94 18.85 16.10
N GLY A 19 49.27 17.62 16.51
CA GLY A 19 50.64 17.24 16.83
C GLY A 19 50.81 15.75 17.10
N CYS A 20 51.23 15.01 16.07
CA CYS A 20 51.82 13.67 16.17
C CYS A 20 53.16 13.73 16.91
N GLY A 21 53.50 12.69 17.66
CA GLY A 21 54.83 12.45 18.22
C GLY A 21 54.97 11.04 18.77
N ASP A 22 55.65 10.18 18.00
CA ASP A 22 55.94 8.77 18.25
C ASP A 22 57.17 8.57 19.16
N ALA A 23 57.17 7.52 19.99
CA ALA A 23 58.36 6.69 20.28
C ALA A 23 58.05 5.47 21.19
N ALA A 24 57.89 4.32 20.55
CA ALA A 24 58.39 2.97 20.88
C ALA A 24 58.30 2.41 22.32
N LYS A 25 57.50 1.33 22.48
CA LYS A 25 57.95 0.02 23.01
C LYS A 25 57.02 -1.13 22.55
N THR A 26 57.58 -1.97 21.68
CA THR A 26 57.44 -3.41 21.42
C THR A 26 56.24 -4.18 22.03
N GLU A 27 55.35 -4.75 21.21
CA GLU A 27 55.33 -6.16 20.73
C GLU A 27 53.99 -6.49 20.03
N GLY A 28 54.04 -7.22 18.92
CA GLY A 28 52.94 -8.10 18.49
C GLY A 28 52.01 -7.65 17.36
N GLY A 29 52.41 -7.91 16.11
CA GLY A 29 51.58 -8.59 15.12
C GLY A 29 50.37 -7.88 14.47
N THR A 30 50.48 -7.74 13.15
CA THR A 30 49.42 -7.67 12.10
C THR A 30 49.46 -6.38 11.30
N THR A 31 50.15 -6.47 10.16
CA THR A 31 50.15 -5.49 9.08
C THR A 31 48.73 -5.23 8.59
N GLY A 32 48.29 -3.99 8.71
CA GLY A 32 47.09 -3.46 8.07
C GLY A 32 47.27 -3.45 6.56
N THR A 33 46.51 -4.31 5.88
CA THR A 33 46.14 -4.11 4.48
C THR A 33 45.02 -3.06 4.48
N SER A 34 45.19 -2.00 3.70
CA SER A 34 44.11 -1.10 3.30
C SER A 34 42.96 -1.94 2.75
N GLY A 35 41.94 -2.18 3.57
CA GLY A 35 40.68 -2.73 3.15
C GLY A 35 39.94 -1.66 2.37
N THR A 36 40.17 -1.61 1.06
CA THR A 36 39.11 -1.26 0.12
C THR A 36 37.87 -2.00 0.61
N ALA A 37 36.82 -1.27 1.00
CA ALA A 37 35.52 -1.88 1.23
C ALA A 37 35.13 -2.50 -0.11
N SER A 38 35.43 -3.78 -0.25
CA SER A 38 34.86 -4.63 -1.26
C SER A 38 33.37 -4.44 -1.10
N THR A 39 32.74 -3.78 -2.07
CA THR A 39 31.35 -4.03 -2.38
C THR A 39 31.28 -5.53 -2.62
N GLU A 40 30.98 -6.31 -1.57
CA GLU A 40 30.57 -7.69 -1.73
C GLU A 40 29.34 -7.58 -2.63
N GLY A 41 29.53 -7.91 -3.91
CA GLY A 41 28.43 -8.14 -4.83
C GLY A 41 27.59 -9.22 -4.17
N GLY A 42 26.47 -8.82 -3.59
CA GLY A 42 25.54 -9.72 -2.94
C GLY A 42 25.27 -10.88 -3.87
N ALA A 43 25.26 -12.10 -3.31
CA ALA A 43 24.95 -13.29 -4.07
C ALA A 43 23.68 -13.03 -4.89
N LYS A 44 23.77 -13.17 -6.23
CA LYS A 44 22.62 -12.98 -7.11
C LYS A 44 21.52 -13.94 -6.66
N ILE A 45 20.32 -13.40 -6.40
CA ILE A 45 19.17 -14.21 -6.01
C ILE A 45 18.69 -14.99 -7.23
N GLU A 46 18.38 -16.26 -7.03
CA GLU A 46 17.90 -17.17 -8.07
C GLU A 46 16.62 -17.88 -7.60
N GLY A 47 15.83 -18.40 -8.54
CA GLY A 47 14.61 -19.16 -8.25
C GLY A 47 13.36 -18.58 -8.89
N SER A 48 12.20 -19.04 -8.45
CA SER A 48 10.89 -18.54 -8.88
C SER A 48 10.11 -17.97 -7.71
N LEU A 49 9.40 -16.88 -7.96
CA LEU A 49 8.52 -16.21 -7.01
C LEU A 49 7.18 -15.92 -7.70
N ALA A 50 6.07 -16.31 -7.09
CA ALA A 50 4.73 -16.05 -7.57
C ALA A 50 4.02 -15.00 -6.72
N ILE A 51 3.50 -13.97 -7.38
CA ILE A 51 2.71 -12.88 -6.80
C ILE A 51 1.33 -12.91 -7.44
N ASP A 52 0.29 -12.84 -6.62
CA ASP A 52 -1.10 -12.70 -7.09
C ASP A 52 -1.91 -11.85 -6.09
N GLY A 53 -3.00 -11.25 -6.53
CA GLY A 53 -3.97 -10.62 -5.65
C GLY A 53 -4.66 -9.40 -6.26
N SER A 54 -4.63 -8.29 -5.52
CA SER A 54 -5.32 -7.03 -5.85
C SER A 54 -4.93 -6.46 -7.22
N SER A 55 -5.91 -6.12 -8.07
CA SER A 55 -5.70 -5.39 -9.32
C SER A 55 -5.10 -4.00 -9.07
N THR A 56 -5.49 -3.33 -7.97
CA THR A 56 -4.92 -2.02 -7.58
C THR A 56 -3.43 -2.10 -7.27
N VAL A 57 -2.95 -3.24 -6.77
CA VAL A 57 -1.52 -3.45 -6.42
C VAL A 57 -0.75 -4.07 -7.57
N GLN A 58 -1.40 -4.73 -8.53
CA GLN A 58 -0.75 -5.43 -9.63
C GLN A 58 0.28 -4.55 -10.38
N PRO A 59 -0.02 -3.31 -10.80
CA PRO A 59 0.96 -2.48 -11.51
C PRO A 59 2.21 -2.17 -10.67
N ILE A 60 2.05 -2.06 -9.35
CA ILE A 60 3.17 -1.84 -8.42
C ILE A 60 4.01 -3.12 -8.34
N SER A 61 3.38 -4.27 -8.18
CA SER A 61 4.06 -5.58 -8.15
C SER A 61 4.80 -5.87 -9.46
N GLU A 62 4.23 -5.52 -10.62
CA GLU A 62 4.88 -5.65 -11.92
C GLU A 62 6.12 -4.76 -12.03
N ALA A 63 6.02 -3.49 -11.60
CA ALA A 63 7.17 -2.59 -11.59
C ALA A 63 8.28 -3.08 -10.64
N MET A 64 7.91 -3.58 -9.45
CA MET A 64 8.86 -4.18 -8.51
C MET A 64 9.53 -5.43 -9.08
N ALA A 65 8.77 -6.30 -9.75
CA ALA A 65 9.28 -7.50 -10.42
C ALA A 65 10.27 -7.14 -11.53
N GLU A 66 9.99 -6.10 -12.32
CA GLU A 66 10.87 -5.61 -13.38
C GLU A 66 12.21 -5.11 -12.82
N GLU A 67 12.17 -4.22 -11.82
CA GLU A 67 13.38 -3.69 -11.19
C GLU A 67 14.19 -4.78 -10.49
N PHE A 68 13.52 -5.69 -9.76
CA PHE A 68 14.19 -6.82 -9.11
C PHE A 68 14.90 -7.72 -10.12
N GLY A 69 14.29 -7.99 -11.27
CA GLY A 69 14.86 -8.81 -12.34
C GLY A 69 16.09 -8.20 -13.01
N LYS A 70 16.20 -6.86 -13.06
CA LYS A 70 17.41 -6.16 -13.58
C LYS A 70 18.64 -6.45 -12.73
N GLU A 71 18.47 -6.51 -11.42
CA GLU A 71 19.55 -6.81 -10.47
C GLU A 71 19.78 -8.32 -10.29
N ASN A 72 18.70 -9.11 -10.37
CA ASN A 72 18.69 -10.56 -10.08
C ASN A 72 18.25 -11.37 -11.29
N SER A 73 19.10 -11.41 -12.32
CA SER A 73 18.83 -12.10 -13.59
C SER A 73 18.53 -13.62 -13.49
N GLY A 74 18.86 -14.25 -12.35
CA GLY A 74 18.57 -15.66 -12.08
C GLY A 74 17.20 -15.90 -11.43
N ALA A 75 16.51 -14.84 -10.98
CA ALA A 75 15.19 -14.92 -10.38
C ALA A 75 14.09 -14.71 -11.43
N LYS A 76 12.99 -15.43 -11.29
CA LYS A 76 11.80 -15.31 -12.13
C LYS A 76 10.61 -14.95 -11.26
N VAL A 77 10.09 -13.73 -11.43
CA VAL A 77 8.91 -13.26 -10.72
C VAL A 77 7.72 -13.29 -11.67
N THR A 78 6.64 -13.98 -11.29
CA THR A 78 5.36 -13.94 -12.02
C THR A 78 4.35 -13.13 -11.24
N VAL A 79 3.64 -12.23 -11.90
CA VAL A 79 2.60 -11.40 -11.29
C VAL A 79 1.27 -11.69 -11.98
N ALA A 80 0.22 -11.89 -11.19
CA ALA A 80 -1.16 -12.06 -11.63
C ALA A 80 -2.11 -11.24 -10.75
N ALA A 81 -3.37 -11.13 -11.16
CA ALA A 81 -4.43 -10.53 -10.34
C ALA A 81 -5.67 -11.43 -10.29
N SER A 82 -6.10 -11.72 -9.07
CA SER A 82 -7.29 -12.51 -8.74
C SER A 82 -8.20 -11.80 -7.74
N GLY A 83 -7.92 -10.53 -7.43
CA GLY A 83 -8.55 -9.78 -6.35
C GLY A 83 -7.86 -10.02 -5.01
N THR A 84 -8.04 -9.13 -4.03
CA THR A 84 -7.40 -9.25 -2.71
C THR A 84 -7.83 -10.54 -2.01
N GLY A 85 -9.13 -10.85 -2.00
CA GLY A 85 -9.64 -12.10 -1.42
C GLY A 85 -9.15 -13.34 -2.18
N GLY A 86 -9.05 -13.26 -3.51
CA GLY A 86 -8.48 -14.32 -4.35
C GLY A 86 -7.01 -14.60 -4.02
N GLY A 87 -6.21 -13.53 -3.90
CA GLY A 87 -4.79 -13.60 -3.51
C GLY A 87 -4.61 -14.25 -2.14
N PHE A 88 -5.38 -13.85 -1.12
CA PHE A 88 -5.30 -14.47 0.20
C PHE A 88 -5.72 -15.95 0.20
N LYS A 89 -6.74 -16.34 -0.58
CA LYS A 89 -7.10 -17.76 -0.74
C LYS A 89 -5.95 -18.58 -1.34
N LYS A 90 -5.29 -18.06 -2.37
CA LYS A 90 -4.14 -18.71 -3.01
C LYS A 90 -2.92 -18.78 -2.10
N LEU A 91 -2.67 -17.72 -1.33
CA LEU A 91 -1.60 -17.69 -0.31
C LEU A 91 -1.84 -18.76 0.76
N ALA A 92 -3.07 -18.83 1.30
CA ALA A 92 -3.44 -19.85 2.28
C ALA A 92 -3.33 -21.28 1.71
N ALA A 93 -3.53 -21.45 0.39
CA ALA A 93 -3.35 -22.72 -0.30
C ALA A 93 -1.87 -23.07 -0.60
N GLY A 94 -0.93 -22.13 -0.38
CA GLY A 94 0.49 -22.30 -0.72
C GLY A 94 0.76 -22.26 -2.23
N GLU A 95 -0.13 -21.66 -3.01
CA GLU A 95 -0.02 -21.56 -4.48
C GLU A 95 0.84 -20.37 -4.93
N ILE A 96 1.00 -19.37 -4.07
CA ILE A 96 1.77 -18.15 -4.31
C ILE A 96 2.63 -17.81 -3.10
N ASP A 97 3.66 -17.01 -3.31
CA ASP A 97 4.60 -16.58 -2.27
C ASP A 97 4.22 -15.22 -1.67
N ILE A 98 3.60 -14.34 -2.48
CA ILE A 98 3.19 -12.99 -2.07
C ILE A 98 1.76 -12.73 -2.52
N ALA A 99 0.91 -12.32 -1.57
CA ALA A 99 -0.41 -11.78 -1.87
C ALA A 99 -0.35 -10.24 -1.94
N GLY A 100 -0.58 -9.67 -3.13
CA GLY A 100 -0.83 -8.24 -3.27
C GLY A 100 -2.22 -7.91 -2.73
N ALA A 101 -2.35 -6.91 -1.84
CA ALA A 101 -3.61 -6.64 -1.15
C ALA A 101 -3.90 -5.14 -1.02
N SER A 102 -5.15 -4.73 -1.26
CA SER A 102 -5.62 -3.34 -1.04
C SER A 102 -6.38 -3.17 0.28
N ARG A 103 -6.41 -4.21 1.11
CA ARG A 103 -6.85 -4.17 2.51
C ARG A 103 -6.01 -5.14 3.36
N PRO A 104 -5.98 -4.99 4.69
CA PRO A 104 -5.42 -6.00 5.57
C PRO A 104 -6.09 -7.37 5.39
N ILE A 105 -5.39 -8.42 5.76
CA ILE A 105 -5.95 -9.78 5.79
C ILE A 105 -7.09 -9.86 6.82
N GLU A 106 -8.20 -10.49 6.45
CA GLU A 106 -9.32 -10.71 7.36
C GLU A 106 -9.00 -11.84 8.36
N THR A 107 -9.76 -11.91 9.47
CA THR A 107 -9.53 -12.94 10.50
C THR A 107 -9.70 -14.34 9.92
N GLU A 108 -10.74 -14.55 9.13
CA GLU A 108 -11.06 -15.81 8.49
C GLU A 108 -9.98 -16.25 7.48
N GLU A 109 -9.36 -15.29 6.78
CA GLU A 109 -8.26 -15.54 5.84
C GLU A 109 -6.96 -15.89 6.57
N ALA A 110 -6.64 -15.18 7.66
CA ALA A 110 -5.50 -15.49 8.51
C ALA A 110 -5.63 -16.87 9.19
N GLU A 111 -6.84 -17.22 9.63
CA GLU A 111 -7.15 -18.56 10.16
C GLU A 111 -6.96 -19.65 9.10
N ALA A 112 -7.30 -19.38 7.84
CA ALA A 112 -7.06 -20.30 6.73
C ALA A 112 -5.56 -20.55 6.50
N CYS A 113 -4.73 -19.50 6.51
CA CYS A 113 -3.27 -19.62 6.45
C CYS A 113 -2.75 -20.48 7.62
N LYS A 114 -3.18 -20.16 8.85
CA LYS A 114 -2.77 -20.88 10.06
C LYS A 114 -3.14 -22.35 10.01
N ALA A 115 -4.34 -22.69 9.55
CA ALA A 115 -4.80 -24.08 9.40
C ALA A 115 -3.94 -24.89 8.42
N LYS A 116 -3.22 -24.20 7.52
CA LYS A 116 -2.30 -24.79 6.55
C LYS A 116 -0.83 -24.67 6.95
N GLY A 117 -0.54 -24.09 8.11
CA GLY A 117 0.83 -23.85 8.59
C GLY A 117 1.57 -22.80 7.78
N ILE A 118 0.86 -21.93 7.07
CA ILE A 118 1.44 -20.80 6.34
C ILE A 118 1.61 -19.64 7.32
N GLU A 119 2.86 -19.30 7.60
CA GLU A 119 3.24 -18.07 8.30
C GLU A 119 3.41 -16.94 7.28
N PHE A 120 3.01 -15.73 7.67
CA PHE A 120 3.10 -14.56 6.81
C PHE A 120 3.43 -13.31 7.62
N VAL A 121 3.87 -12.28 6.92
CA VAL A 121 4.07 -10.93 7.46
C VAL A 121 3.35 -9.93 6.56
N GLU A 122 2.75 -8.90 7.16
CA GLU A 122 2.14 -7.79 6.42
C GLU A 122 3.14 -6.67 6.24
N VAL A 123 3.35 -6.25 4.98
CA VAL A 123 4.26 -5.16 4.62
C VAL A 123 3.45 -4.04 3.96
N PRO A 124 3.21 -2.91 4.65
CA PRO A 124 2.56 -1.76 4.03
C PRO A 124 3.46 -1.13 2.96
N ILE A 125 3.00 -1.09 1.71
CA ILE A 125 3.76 -0.54 0.58
C ILE A 125 3.27 0.85 0.14
N ALA A 126 2.01 1.19 0.39
CA ALA A 126 1.39 2.44 -0.02
C ALA A 126 0.13 2.76 0.81
N PHE A 127 -0.31 4.01 0.74
CA PHE A 127 -1.66 4.43 1.14
C PHE A 127 -2.49 4.65 -0.12
N ASP A 128 -3.69 4.10 -0.14
CA ASP A 128 -4.62 4.20 -1.25
C ASP A 128 -5.85 5.06 -0.87
N GLY A 129 -6.39 5.77 -1.86
CA GLY A 129 -7.54 6.64 -1.74
C GLY A 129 -8.60 6.29 -2.76
N LEU A 130 -9.82 6.02 -2.30
CA LEU A 130 -10.94 5.68 -3.17
C LEU A 130 -11.75 6.91 -3.55
N SER A 131 -11.84 7.16 -4.86
CA SER A 131 -12.67 8.22 -5.42
C SER A 131 -13.98 7.67 -5.97
N VAL A 132 -15.07 8.39 -5.73
CA VAL A 132 -16.34 8.15 -6.42
C VAL A 132 -16.50 9.17 -7.54
N VAL A 133 -16.67 8.68 -8.76
CA VAL A 133 -16.73 9.51 -9.96
C VAL A 133 -18.13 9.50 -10.56
N LEU A 134 -18.62 10.67 -10.92
CA LEU A 134 -19.89 10.84 -11.63
C LEU A 134 -19.61 11.15 -13.11
N ASN A 135 -20.53 10.77 -13.98
CA ASN A 135 -20.42 11.12 -15.39
C ASN A 135 -20.47 12.66 -15.54
N PRO A 136 -19.53 13.29 -16.27
CA PRO A 136 -19.47 14.76 -16.39
C PRO A 136 -20.71 15.37 -17.07
N LYS A 137 -21.53 14.58 -17.75
CA LYS A 137 -22.82 15.03 -18.30
C LYS A 137 -23.91 15.20 -17.24
N ASN A 138 -23.69 14.71 -16.01
CA ASN A 138 -24.60 14.89 -14.88
C ASN A 138 -24.34 16.24 -14.21
N THR A 139 -24.55 17.35 -14.93
CA THR A 139 -24.23 18.71 -14.46
C THR A 139 -25.08 19.18 -13.26
N TRP A 140 -26.07 18.39 -12.83
CA TRP A 140 -26.89 18.64 -11.65
C TRP A 140 -26.40 17.91 -10.38
N ALA A 141 -25.48 16.96 -10.53
CA ALA A 141 -24.94 16.15 -9.44
C ALA A 141 -23.47 16.52 -9.25
N GLU A 142 -23.22 17.69 -8.67
CA GLU A 142 -21.87 18.22 -8.44
C GLU A 142 -21.18 17.57 -7.23
N GLU A 143 -21.97 17.12 -6.25
CA GLU A 143 -21.48 16.47 -5.03
C GLU A 143 -22.35 15.27 -4.66
N MET A 144 -21.73 14.31 -3.96
CA MET A 144 -22.41 13.20 -3.32
C MET A 144 -21.95 13.03 -1.88
N THR A 145 -22.91 12.89 -0.97
CA THR A 145 -22.63 12.57 0.43
C THR A 145 -22.56 11.06 0.62
N VAL A 146 -21.99 10.61 1.75
CA VAL A 146 -21.99 9.20 2.13
C VAL A 146 -23.42 8.65 2.24
N ASP A 147 -24.37 9.43 2.75
CA ASP A 147 -25.78 9.01 2.87
C ASP A 147 -26.44 8.82 1.50
N ASP A 148 -26.13 9.68 0.53
CA ASP A 148 -26.61 9.52 -0.84
C ASP A 148 -26.07 8.24 -1.47
N LEU A 149 -24.76 7.99 -1.29
CA LEU A 149 -24.12 6.76 -1.78
C LEU A 149 -24.70 5.54 -1.08
N LYS A 150 -24.92 5.59 0.23
CA LYS A 150 -25.56 4.50 0.98
C LYS A 150 -26.95 4.21 0.45
N LYS A 151 -27.75 5.23 0.17
CA LYS A 151 -29.07 5.09 -0.43
C LYS A 151 -29.03 4.42 -1.81
N ILE A 152 -28.00 4.72 -2.61
CA ILE A 152 -27.78 4.11 -3.93
C ILE A 152 -27.34 2.65 -3.83
N TRP A 153 -26.38 2.36 -2.95
CA TRP A 153 -25.59 1.12 -2.95
C TRP A 153 -26.04 0.06 -1.94
N SER A 154 -26.88 0.40 -0.97
CA SER A 154 -27.40 -0.58 0.01
C SER A 154 -28.06 -1.78 -0.66
N PRO A 155 -27.94 -3.00 -0.10
CA PRO A 155 -28.43 -4.25 -0.71
C PRO A 155 -29.94 -4.26 -1.00
N ASP A 156 -30.71 -3.51 -0.23
CA ASP A 156 -32.16 -3.37 -0.36
C ASP A 156 -32.59 -2.14 -1.17
N SER A 157 -31.63 -1.37 -1.72
CA SER A 157 -31.89 -0.13 -2.44
C SER A 157 -32.92 -0.31 -3.55
N LYS A 158 -33.87 0.62 -3.60
CA LYS A 158 -34.88 0.71 -4.66
C LYS A 158 -34.61 1.87 -5.62
N VAL A 159 -33.47 2.53 -5.49
CA VAL A 159 -33.05 3.62 -6.38
C VAL A 159 -32.89 3.07 -7.80
N LYS A 160 -33.63 3.66 -8.74
CA LYS A 160 -33.54 3.36 -10.18
C LYS A 160 -33.21 4.60 -11.00
N SER A 161 -33.51 5.79 -10.48
CA SER A 161 -33.35 7.08 -11.15
C SER A 161 -32.66 8.10 -10.27
N TRP A 162 -32.04 9.13 -10.87
CA TRP A 162 -31.38 10.20 -10.12
C TRP A 162 -32.35 10.97 -9.21
N SER A 163 -33.62 11.13 -9.61
CA SER A 163 -34.67 11.70 -8.76
C SER A 163 -34.98 10.89 -7.51
N ASP A 164 -34.70 9.58 -7.49
CA ASP A 164 -34.88 8.75 -6.29
C ASP A 164 -33.82 9.09 -5.22
N VAL A 165 -32.66 9.62 -5.62
CA VAL A 165 -31.55 9.96 -4.72
C VAL A 165 -31.83 11.27 -4.01
N LYS A 166 -31.96 12.37 -4.78
CA LYS A 166 -32.27 13.71 -4.26
C LYS A 166 -33.46 14.34 -5.01
N PRO A 167 -34.39 15.01 -4.28
CA PRO A 167 -35.42 15.83 -4.90
C PRO A 167 -34.82 16.91 -5.81
N GLY A 168 -35.47 17.18 -6.94
CA GLY A 168 -35.02 18.17 -7.94
C GLY A 168 -34.03 17.63 -8.97
N TRP A 169 -33.47 16.43 -8.76
CA TRP A 169 -32.68 15.75 -9.78
C TRP A 169 -33.55 15.15 -10.88
N PRO A 170 -33.04 14.98 -12.11
CA PRO A 170 -33.84 14.50 -13.22
C PRO A 170 -34.26 13.04 -13.03
N ASN A 171 -35.46 12.72 -13.51
CA ASN A 171 -35.93 11.34 -13.62
C ASN A 171 -35.24 10.63 -14.81
N LYS A 172 -33.95 10.36 -14.65
CA LYS A 172 -33.11 9.62 -15.60
C LYS A 172 -32.57 8.36 -14.91
N PRO A 173 -32.50 7.21 -15.61
CA PRO A 173 -31.96 5.98 -15.03
C PRO A 173 -30.53 6.17 -14.52
N ILE A 174 -30.21 5.54 -13.40
CA ILE A 174 -28.84 5.42 -12.89
C ILE A 174 -28.23 4.15 -13.46
N LYS A 175 -26.98 4.25 -13.94
CA LYS A 175 -26.14 3.09 -14.26
C LYS A 175 -25.00 3.04 -13.25
N LEU A 176 -24.83 1.90 -12.62
CA LEU A 176 -23.87 1.69 -11.55
C LEU A 176 -22.70 0.85 -12.07
N TYR A 177 -21.50 1.31 -11.75
CA TYR A 177 -20.23 0.66 -12.06
C TYR A 177 -19.40 0.65 -10.78
N GLY A 178 -18.72 -0.45 -10.50
CA GLY A 178 -17.92 -0.59 -9.28
C GLY A 178 -17.01 -1.81 -9.33
N ALA A 179 -16.13 -1.93 -8.34
CA ALA A 179 -15.22 -3.05 -8.20
C ALA A 179 -15.99 -4.37 -8.00
N GLY A 180 -15.46 -5.49 -8.52
CA GLY A 180 -16.04 -6.81 -8.31
C GLY A 180 -15.89 -7.32 -6.87
N THR A 181 -16.61 -8.39 -6.54
CA THR A 181 -16.77 -8.86 -5.15
C THR A 181 -15.52 -9.50 -4.53
N GLU A 182 -14.51 -9.84 -5.34
CA GLU A 182 -13.22 -10.34 -4.84
C GLU A 182 -12.20 -9.21 -4.61
N SER A 183 -12.57 -7.96 -4.91
CA SER A 183 -11.71 -6.79 -4.80
C SER A 183 -11.70 -6.21 -3.38
N GLY A 184 -10.51 -5.88 -2.87
CA GLY A 184 -10.38 -5.16 -1.60
C GLY A 184 -11.00 -3.74 -1.66
N THR A 185 -11.08 -3.16 -2.86
CA THR A 185 -11.80 -1.90 -3.11
C THR A 185 -13.29 -2.04 -2.82
N PHE A 186 -13.90 -3.15 -3.24
CA PHE A 186 -15.30 -3.44 -2.95
C PHE A 186 -15.53 -3.62 -1.44
N ASP A 187 -14.65 -4.35 -0.77
CA ASP A 187 -14.70 -4.57 0.68
C ASP A 187 -14.65 -3.23 1.43
N TYR A 188 -13.65 -2.39 1.14
CA TYR A 188 -13.53 -1.08 1.78
C TYR A 188 -14.70 -0.15 1.45
N PHE A 189 -15.10 -0.05 0.18
CA PHE A 189 -16.20 0.81 -0.24
C PHE A 189 -17.50 0.46 0.50
N THR A 190 -17.86 -0.83 0.54
CA THR A 190 -19.09 -1.27 1.22
C THR A 190 -19.03 -1.06 2.73
N LYS A 191 -17.88 -1.25 3.36
CA LYS A 191 -17.67 -0.87 4.76
C LYS A 191 -17.87 0.61 5.00
N ALA A 192 -17.21 1.45 4.21
CA ALA A 192 -17.22 2.90 4.39
C ALA A 192 -18.57 3.54 4.08
N ILE A 193 -19.28 3.03 3.06
CA ILE A 193 -20.53 3.61 2.58
C ILE A 193 -21.76 2.94 3.21
N VAL A 194 -21.80 1.62 3.26
CA VAL A 194 -22.97 0.87 3.74
C VAL A 194 -22.84 0.52 5.23
N GLY A 195 -21.62 0.49 5.76
CA GLY A 195 -21.32 0.16 7.15
C GLY A 195 -20.96 -1.32 7.37
N LYS A 196 -20.95 -2.13 6.31
CA LYS A 196 -20.66 -3.56 6.36
C LYS A 196 -19.93 -3.99 5.09
N GLU A 197 -18.80 -4.67 5.27
CA GLU A 197 -18.04 -5.27 4.16
C GLU A 197 -18.90 -6.26 3.38
N LYS A 198 -18.64 -6.33 2.08
CA LYS A 198 -19.31 -7.22 1.12
C LYS A 198 -20.82 -7.00 1.03
N SER A 199 -21.32 -5.86 1.52
CA SER A 199 -22.75 -5.53 1.56
C SER A 199 -23.08 -4.44 0.54
N SER A 200 -23.54 -4.86 -0.62
CA SER A 200 -24.01 -3.98 -1.70
C SER A 200 -25.19 -4.63 -2.43
N ARG A 201 -25.97 -3.82 -3.14
CA ARG A 201 -26.83 -4.33 -4.22
C ARG A 201 -25.98 -5.03 -5.27
N ALA A 202 -26.56 -6.03 -5.95
CA ALA A 202 -25.87 -6.85 -6.93
C ALA A 202 -26.09 -6.42 -8.39
N ASP A 203 -27.03 -5.52 -8.64
CA ASP A 203 -27.40 -5.02 -9.97
C ASP A 203 -26.57 -3.80 -10.39
N TYR A 204 -25.25 -3.96 -10.38
CA TYR A 204 -24.29 -3.02 -10.96
C TYR A 204 -23.36 -3.77 -11.93
N GLN A 205 -22.67 -3.02 -12.79
CA GLN A 205 -21.66 -3.60 -13.66
C GLN A 205 -20.31 -3.62 -12.93
N ALA A 206 -19.82 -4.82 -12.61
CA ALA A 206 -18.48 -4.99 -12.06
C ALA A 206 -17.42 -4.65 -13.12
N SER A 207 -16.38 -3.92 -12.71
CA SER A 207 -15.15 -3.66 -13.45
C SER A 207 -13.99 -3.87 -12.50
N GLU A 208 -12.99 -4.65 -12.90
CA GLU A 208 -11.78 -4.84 -12.09
C GLU A 208 -10.78 -3.69 -12.24
N ASP A 209 -11.00 -2.83 -13.24
CA ASP A 209 -10.42 -1.49 -13.47
C ASP A 209 -11.34 -0.69 -14.42
#